data_AF-A0A2T3IEA2-F1
#
_entry.id   AF-A0A2T3IEA2-F1
#
_cell.length_a   1.000
_cell.length_b   1.000
_cell.length_c   1.000
_cell.angle_alpha   90.00
_cell.angle_beta   90.00
_cell.angle_gamma   90.00
#
_symmetry.space_group_name_H-M   'P 1'
#
loop_
_entity.id
_entity.type
_entity.pdbx_description
1 polymer ?
#
loop_
_entity_poly.entity_id
_entity_poly.type
_entity_poly.pdbx_seq_one_letter_code
_entity_poly.pdbx_strand_id
1 'polypeptide(L)'
;FVISNDYCEIEIYYEPKIWRKCNSKVGDPVVVLAKYEHIIDHYLSPDFLLNINWKSNKSNDLLIFDAKYSAASSVRDYAIDKLINRYFFGIHQIGKDGNMGRLPIQAVWALYPKRGKNVVNSSFYSSEHCLGGSSPLLPSLGGMNLKPSKQTIFKNQLSLLMQKLAE
;
A
#
# COMPACT_ATOMS: atom_id res chain seq x y z
N PHE A 1 14.85 4.85 3.44
CA PHE A 1 15.81 3.73 3.46
C PHE A 1 15.78 3.04 2.12
N VAL A 2 16.90 2.51 1.62
CA VAL A 2 16.95 1.76 0.35
C VAL A 2 17.52 0.38 0.63
N ILE A 3 16.86 -0.66 0.14
CA ILE A 3 17.29 -2.05 0.20
C ILE A 3 17.34 -2.56 -1.23
N SER A 4 18.46 -3.10 -1.69
CA SER A 4 18.63 -3.54 -3.08
C SER A 4 19.21 -4.95 -3.13
N ASN A 5 18.74 -5.75 -4.08
CA ASN A 5 19.30 -7.06 -4.44
C ASN A 5 19.26 -7.24 -5.96
N ASP A 6 19.60 -8.42 -6.48
CA ASP A 6 19.66 -8.66 -7.92
C ASP A 6 18.29 -8.58 -8.64
N TYR A 7 17.19 -8.69 -7.89
CA TYR A 7 15.83 -8.75 -8.45
C TYR A 7 15.11 -7.40 -8.40
N CYS A 8 15.30 -6.63 -7.33
CA CYS A 8 14.57 -5.40 -7.08
C CYS A 8 15.35 -4.43 -6.20
N GLU A 9 14.92 -3.18 -6.22
CA GLU A 9 15.30 -2.16 -5.26
C GLU A 9 14.04 -1.65 -4.54
N ILE A 10 14.07 -1.64 -3.22
CA ILE A 10 12.96 -1.23 -2.36
C ILE A 10 13.35 0.05 -1.64
N GLU A 11 12.62 1.12 -1.96
CA GLU A 11 12.71 2.40 -1.27
C GLU A 11 11.61 2.46 -0.21
N ILE A 12 11.98 2.84 1.01
CA ILE A 12 11.06 2.95 2.16
C ILE A 12 11.02 4.41 2.60
N TYR A 13 9.81 4.97 2.57
CA TYR A 13 9.52 6.33 3.03
C TYR A 13 8.66 6.27 4.29
N TYR A 14 9.05 7.05 5.29
CA TYR A 14 8.28 7.29 6.51
C TYR A 14 7.55 8.63 6.39
N GLU A 15 6.23 8.61 6.58
CA GLU A 15 5.34 9.79 6.47
C GLU A 15 5.60 10.66 5.22
N PRO A 16 5.74 10.08 4.00
CA PRO A 16 5.97 10.89 2.81
C PRO A 16 4.80 11.82 2.54
N LYS A 17 5.07 12.98 1.94
CA LYS A 17 4.03 13.84 1.38
C LYS A 17 3.86 13.52 -0.10
N ILE A 18 2.71 12.96 -0.45
CA ILE A 18 2.32 12.62 -1.81
C ILE A 18 1.45 13.77 -2.31
N TRP A 19 1.99 14.55 -3.23
CA TRP A 19 1.34 15.77 -3.74
C TRP A 19 0.53 15.49 -5.00
N ARG A 20 -0.21 16.51 -5.46
CA ARG A 20 -0.82 16.48 -6.78
C ARG A 20 0.23 16.66 -7.88
N LYS A 21 -0.12 16.25 -9.10
CA LYS A 21 0.76 16.29 -10.28
C LYS A 21 1.47 17.65 -10.51
N CYS A 22 0.82 18.77 -10.21
CA CYS A 22 1.42 20.11 -10.37
C CYS A 22 2.65 20.35 -9.47
N ASN A 23 2.78 19.62 -8.37
CA ASN A 23 3.85 19.73 -7.37
C ASN A 23 4.74 18.47 -7.32
N SER A 24 4.73 17.66 -8.38
CA SER A 24 5.41 16.37 -8.44
C SER A 24 6.27 16.23 -9.69
N LYS A 25 7.24 15.32 -9.65
CA LYS A 25 8.16 15.04 -10.76
C LYS A 25 7.87 13.68 -11.38
N VAL A 26 8.46 13.45 -12.54
CA VAL A 26 8.48 12.14 -13.19
C VAL A 26 8.99 11.09 -12.20
N GLY A 27 8.27 9.97 -12.08
CA GLY A 27 8.56 8.91 -11.13
C GLY A 27 7.88 9.07 -9.77
N ASP A 28 7.35 10.24 -9.42
CA ASP A 28 6.72 10.43 -8.11
C ASP A 28 5.32 9.80 -8.05
N PRO A 29 4.92 9.26 -6.88
CA PRO A 29 3.53 9.02 -6.59
C PRO A 29 2.77 10.36 -6.54
N VAL A 30 1.52 10.37 -7.00
CA VAL A 30 0.69 11.57 -7.07
C VAL A 30 -0.75 11.33 -6.67
N VAL A 31 -1.37 12.36 -6.09
CA VAL A 31 -2.79 12.37 -5.74
C VAL A 31 -3.64 12.70 -6.96
N VAL A 32 -4.64 11.85 -7.23
CA VAL A 32 -5.52 11.97 -8.41
C VAL A 32 -7.01 12.16 -8.10
N LEU A 33 -7.41 12.18 -6.83
CA LEU A 33 -8.83 12.27 -6.45
C LEU A 33 -9.42 13.64 -6.83
N ALA A 34 -10.55 13.62 -7.54
CA ALA A 34 -11.26 14.82 -7.99
C ALA A 34 -11.64 15.78 -6.84
N LYS A 35 -11.94 15.26 -5.64
CA LYS A 35 -12.25 16.09 -4.47
C LYS A 35 -11.13 17.08 -4.06
N TYR A 36 -9.91 16.90 -4.58
CA TYR A 36 -8.77 17.76 -4.30
C TYR A 36 -8.36 18.60 -5.52
N GLU A 37 -9.18 18.64 -6.57
CA GLU A 37 -8.87 19.32 -7.83
C GLU A 37 -8.58 20.82 -7.68
N HIS A 38 -9.22 21.48 -6.72
CA HIS A 38 -9.04 22.92 -6.48
C HIS A 38 -8.12 23.23 -5.30
N ILE A 39 -7.53 22.21 -4.67
CA ILE A 39 -6.65 22.38 -3.51
C ILE A 39 -5.21 22.07 -3.96
N ILE A 40 -4.47 23.11 -4.34
CA ILE A 40 -3.12 23.01 -4.91
C ILE A 40 -2.15 22.40 -3.89
N ASP A 41 -2.21 22.86 -2.64
CA ASP A 41 -1.33 22.41 -1.55
C ASP A 41 -1.88 21.16 -0.83
N HIS A 42 -2.76 20.40 -1.47
CA HIS A 42 -3.20 19.14 -0.91
C HIS A 42 -2.15 18.05 -1.08
N TYR A 43 -1.96 17.27 -0.02
CA TYR A 43 -1.18 16.04 -0.05
C TYR A 43 -1.85 14.93 0.76
N LEU A 44 -1.56 13.70 0.36
CA LEU A 44 -1.78 12.51 1.17
C LEU A 44 -0.47 12.14 1.85
N SER A 45 -0.56 11.64 3.08
CA SER A 45 0.61 11.18 3.83
C SER A 45 0.24 9.87 4.54
N PRO A 46 0.58 8.71 3.94
CA PRO A 46 0.54 7.44 4.66
C PRO A 46 1.70 7.37 5.64
N ASP A 47 1.58 6.54 6.68
CA ASP A 47 2.69 6.37 7.63
C ASP A 47 3.92 5.72 7.00
N PHE A 48 3.70 4.77 6.08
CA PHE A 48 4.76 4.17 5.27
C PHE A 48 4.33 3.99 3.82
N LEU A 49 5.24 4.34 2.92
CA LEU A 49 5.18 3.98 1.51
C LEU A 49 6.43 3.19 1.15
N LEU A 50 6.25 2.04 0.52
CA LEU A 50 7.33 1.27 -0.08
C LEU A 50 7.19 1.37 -1.59
N ASN A 51 8.28 1.72 -2.28
CA ASN A 51 8.39 1.66 -3.73
C ASN A 51 9.32 0.52 -4.11
N ILE A 52 8.77 -0.51 -4.74
CA ILE A 52 9.50 -1.67 -5.22
C ILE A 52 9.77 -1.46 -6.70
N ASN A 53 11.02 -1.21 -7.04
CA ASN A 53 11.50 -1.07 -8.41
C ASN A 53 12.03 -2.42 -8.90
N TRP A 54 11.30 -3.07 -9.80
CA TRP A 54 11.67 -4.38 -10.36
C TRP A 54 12.71 -4.22 -11.48
N LYS A 55 13.84 -4.92 -11.35
CA LYS A 55 14.94 -4.83 -12.33
C LYS A 55 14.61 -5.56 -13.65
N SER A 56 13.74 -6.58 -13.60
CA SER A 56 13.39 -7.42 -14.75
C SER A 56 12.57 -6.70 -15.82
N ASN A 57 11.58 -5.90 -15.43
CA ASN A 57 10.58 -5.33 -16.35
C ASN A 57 10.48 -3.79 -16.27
N LYS A 58 11.39 -3.13 -15.55
CA LYS A 58 11.41 -1.68 -15.31
C LYS A 58 10.08 -1.14 -14.76
N SER A 59 9.27 -2.00 -14.13
CA SER A 59 8.04 -1.62 -13.47
C SER A 59 8.27 -1.33 -12.01
N ASN A 60 7.31 -0.65 -11.41
CA ASN A 60 7.30 -0.35 -9.99
C ASN A 60 5.95 -0.71 -9.38
N ASP A 61 6.01 -1.23 -8.16
CA ASP A 61 4.85 -1.49 -7.32
C ASP A 61 4.97 -0.70 -6.03
N LEU A 62 3.86 -0.10 -5.62
CA LEU A 62 3.75 0.68 -4.41
C LEU A 62 2.96 -0.11 -3.35
N LEU A 63 3.53 -0.20 -2.15
CA LEU A 63 2.85 -0.74 -0.97
C LEU A 63 2.64 0.37 0.04
N ILE A 64 1.41 0.49 0.54
CA ILE A 64 1.05 1.53 1.51
C ILE A 64 0.67 0.86 2.83
N PHE A 65 1.32 1.30 3.91
CA PHE A 65 0.99 0.89 5.26
C PHE A 65 0.65 2.10 6.12
N ASP A 66 -0.45 2.02 6.84
CA ASP A 66 -0.98 3.16 7.59
C ASP A 66 -1.47 2.69 8.96
N ALA A 67 -0.87 3.19 10.02
CA ALA A 67 -1.10 2.77 11.38
C ALA A 67 -2.42 3.31 11.93
N LYS A 68 -3.09 2.48 12.71
CA LYS A 68 -4.39 2.75 13.33
C LYS A 68 -4.34 2.27 14.77
N TYR A 69 -4.54 3.19 15.72
CA TYR A 69 -4.63 2.85 17.14
C TYR A 69 -6.02 2.30 17.54
N SER A 70 -6.52 1.34 16.76
CA SER A 70 -7.88 0.81 16.84
C SER A 70 -7.89 -0.71 16.96
N ALA A 71 -8.97 -1.27 17.51
CA ALA A 71 -9.17 -2.72 17.57
C ALA A 71 -9.43 -3.30 16.17
N ALA A 72 -9.22 -4.61 16.01
CA ALA A 72 -9.40 -5.29 14.72
C ALA A 72 -10.81 -5.10 14.11
N SER A 73 -11.86 -5.09 14.94
CA SER A 73 -13.23 -4.82 14.49
C SER A 73 -13.37 -3.41 13.93
N SER A 74 -12.89 -2.39 14.65
CA SER A 74 -12.94 -1.01 14.17
C SER A 74 -12.09 -0.78 12.92
N VAL A 75 -10.97 -1.49 12.78
CA VAL A 75 -10.18 -1.45 11.54
C VAL A 75 -10.97 -2.01 10.37
N ARG A 76 -11.61 -3.17 10.56
CA ARG A 76 -12.48 -3.79 9.56
C ARG A 76 -13.63 -2.88 9.15
N ASP A 77 -14.35 -2.35 10.14
CA ASP A 77 -15.64 -1.71 9.92
C ASP A 77 -15.51 -0.26 9.44
N TYR A 78 -14.37 0.40 9.69
CA TYR A 78 -14.22 1.84 9.41
C TYR A 78 -12.91 2.25 8.74
N ALA A 79 -11.80 1.54 8.98
CA ALA A 79 -10.51 2.00 8.50
C ALA A 79 -10.25 1.54 7.07
N ILE A 80 -10.47 0.27 6.74
CA ILE A 80 -10.04 -0.32 5.46
C ILE A 80 -10.69 0.41 4.29
N ASP A 81 -12.01 0.57 4.26
CA ASP A 81 -12.71 1.25 3.16
C ASP A 81 -12.23 2.69 2.99
N LYS A 82 -11.96 3.39 4.10
CA LYS A 82 -11.39 4.73 4.07
C LYS A 82 -9.99 4.75 3.48
N LEU A 83 -9.13 3.78 3.85
CA LEU A 83 -7.78 3.67 3.32
C LEU A 83 -7.76 3.29 1.84
N ILE A 84 -8.65 2.40 1.40
CA ILE A 84 -8.80 2.02 -0.01
C ILE A 84 -9.20 3.25 -0.83
N ASN A 85 -10.25 3.96 -0.42
CA ASN A 85 -10.66 5.19 -1.08
C ASN A 85 -9.59 6.28 -1.09
N ARG A 86 -8.81 6.38 0.01
CA ARG A 86 -7.79 7.40 0.15
C ARG A 86 -6.54 7.08 -0.68
N TYR A 87 -6.08 5.83 -0.66
CA TYR A 87 -4.76 5.46 -1.15
C TYR A 87 -4.82 4.61 -2.41
N PHE A 88 -5.64 3.55 -2.43
CA PHE A 88 -5.74 2.68 -3.59
C PHE A 88 -6.31 3.41 -4.81
N PHE A 89 -7.45 4.09 -4.64
CA PHE A 89 -8.04 4.90 -5.71
C PHE A 89 -7.39 6.29 -5.84
N GLY A 90 -6.69 6.73 -4.80
CA GLY A 90 -6.26 8.12 -4.71
C GLY A 90 -4.83 8.40 -5.11
N ILE A 91 -3.97 7.37 -5.17
CA ILE A 91 -2.56 7.50 -5.48
C ILE A 91 -2.24 6.73 -6.76
N HIS A 92 -1.67 7.43 -7.73
CA HIS A 92 -1.06 6.85 -8.92
C HIS A 92 0.41 7.26 -8.98
N GLN A 93 1.12 6.92 -10.06
CA GLN A 93 2.51 7.28 -10.25
C GLN A 93 2.74 7.81 -11.66
N ILE A 94 3.55 8.85 -11.76
CA ILE A 94 3.95 9.42 -13.05
C ILE A 94 4.99 8.47 -13.67
N GLY A 95 4.66 7.88 -14.81
CA GLY A 95 5.57 7.05 -15.60
C GLY A 95 6.76 7.85 -16.13
N LYS A 96 7.80 7.15 -16.59
CA LYS A 96 9.07 7.75 -17.07
C LYS A 96 8.89 8.68 -18.27
N ASP A 97 7.82 8.48 -19.04
CA ASP A 97 7.40 9.30 -20.18
C ASP A 97 6.53 10.50 -19.77
N GLY A 98 6.26 10.69 -18.47
CA GLY A 98 5.40 11.76 -17.94
C GLY A 98 3.90 11.44 -17.95
N ASN A 99 3.51 10.29 -18.51
CA ASN A 99 2.13 9.83 -18.54
C ASN A 99 1.77 9.03 -17.28
N MET A 100 0.47 8.89 -17.03
CA MET A 100 0.00 8.01 -15.96
C MET A 100 0.07 6.56 -16.46
N GLY A 101 0.83 5.73 -15.77
CA GLY A 101 0.98 4.31 -16.11
C GLY A 101 -0.15 3.43 -15.57
N ARG A 102 0.14 2.12 -15.50
CA ARG A 102 -0.71 1.16 -14.77
C ARG A 102 -0.89 1.60 -13.31
N LEU A 103 -1.94 1.09 -12.67
CA LEU A 103 -2.13 1.29 -11.23
C LEU A 103 -0.95 0.66 -10.45
N PRO A 104 -0.15 1.45 -9.73
CA PRO A 104 1.06 0.94 -9.09
C PRO A 104 0.79 0.35 -7.71
N ILE A 105 -0.33 0.72 -7.06
CA ILE A 105 -0.64 0.26 -5.71
C ILE A 105 -0.97 -1.23 -5.72
N GLN A 106 -0.10 -2.06 -5.14
CA GLN A 106 -0.34 -3.49 -5.00
C GLN A 106 -0.67 -3.94 -3.58
N ALA A 107 -0.56 -3.05 -2.58
CA ALA A 107 -1.10 -3.30 -1.26
C ALA A 107 -1.47 -2.04 -0.51
N VAL A 108 -2.56 -2.11 0.26
CA VAL A 108 -2.94 -1.11 1.25
C VAL A 108 -3.32 -1.83 2.54
N TRP A 109 -2.45 -1.75 3.57
CA TRP A 109 -2.72 -2.36 4.87
C TRP A 109 -2.84 -1.33 6.00
N ALA A 110 -3.91 -1.46 6.78
CA ALA A 110 -4.01 -0.84 8.09
C ALA A 110 -3.14 -1.61 9.11
N LEU A 111 -2.13 -0.97 9.71
CA LEU A 111 -1.35 -1.59 10.79
C LEU A 111 -1.99 -1.29 12.14
N TYR A 112 -2.29 -2.30 12.97
CA TYR A 112 -2.94 -2.06 14.26
C TYR A 112 -2.35 -2.88 15.42
N PRO A 113 -2.19 -2.28 16.62
CA PRO A 113 -1.53 -2.96 17.75
C PRO A 113 -2.52 -3.58 18.75
N LYS A 114 -3.83 -3.35 18.63
CA LYS A 114 -4.82 -3.74 19.67
C LYS A 114 -5.30 -5.20 19.54
N ARG A 115 -6.11 -5.66 20.51
CA ARG A 115 -6.65 -7.03 20.59
C ARG A 115 -7.56 -7.33 19.38
N GLY A 116 -7.65 -8.61 19.02
CA GLY A 116 -8.50 -9.09 17.91
C GLY A 116 -7.76 -10.05 16.99
N LYS A 117 -8.27 -10.18 15.75
CA LYS A 117 -7.68 -11.02 14.71
C LYS A 117 -6.25 -10.58 14.38
N ASN A 118 -5.44 -11.53 13.91
CA ASN A 118 -4.08 -11.28 13.46
C ASN A 118 -4.06 -10.60 12.07
N VAL A 119 -5.02 -10.97 11.22
CA VAL A 119 -5.24 -10.39 9.90
C VAL A 119 -6.72 -10.02 9.80
N VAL A 120 -6.99 -8.84 9.25
CA VAL A 120 -8.34 -8.40 8.88
C VAL A 120 -8.34 -8.23 7.37
N ASN A 121 -9.11 -9.05 6.68
CA ASN A 121 -9.28 -8.91 5.24
C ASN A 121 -10.20 -7.72 4.94
N SER A 122 -10.02 -7.09 3.79
CA SER A 122 -11.02 -6.17 3.28
C SER A 122 -12.34 -6.91 3.01
N SER A 123 -13.45 -6.19 3.04
CA SER A 123 -14.76 -6.67 2.56
C SER A 123 -14.81 -6.80 1.03
N PHE A 124 -13.79 -6.31 0.32
CA PHE A 124 -13.74 -6.28 -1.14
C PHE A 124 -13.43 -7.64 -1.76
N TYR A 125 -12.68 -8.50 -1.06
CA TYR A 125 -12.34 -9.85 -1.52
C TYR A 125 -12.96 -10.91 -0.63
N SER A 126 -13.46 -12.00 -1.24
CA SER A 126 -13.78 -13.21 -0.50
C SER A 126 -12.51 -13.80 0.12
N SER A 127 -12.65 -14.64 1.15
CA SER A 127 -11.51 -15.21 1.87
C SER A 127 -10.56 -16.01 0.99
N GLU A 128 -11.06 -16.61 -0.09
CA GLU A 128 -10.26 -17.38 -1.05
C GLU A 128 -9.33 -16.50 -1.90
N HIS A 129 -9.70 -15.23 -2.10
CA HIS A 129 -8.96 -14.26 -2.90
C HIS A 129 -8.05 -13.35 -2.08
N CYS A 130 -8.09 -13.47 -0.75
CA CYS A 130 -7.14 -12.81 0.12
C CYS A 130 -5.74 -13.44 -0.02
N LEU A 131 -4.70 -12.72 0.39
CA LEU A 131 -3.30 -13.13 0.17
C LEU A 131 -2.92 -14.52 0.73
N GLY A 132 -3.60 -14.99 1.78
CA GLY A 132 -3.42 -16.35 2.34
C GLY A 132 -4.50 -17.36 1.93
N GLY A 133 -5.35 -17.01 0.96
CA GLY A 133 -6.39 -17.88 0.42
C GLY A 133 -5.88 -18.84 -0.66
N SER A 134 -6.79 -19.67 -1.20
CA SER A 134 -6.45 -20.66 -2.24
C SER A 134 -6.21 -20.05 -3.62
N SER A 135 -6.67 -18.81 -3.86
CA SER A 135 -6.56 -18.13 -5.16
C SER A 135 -6.31 -16.63 -4.95
N PRO A 136 -5.16 -16.27 -4.36
CA PRO A 136 -4.88 -14.91 -3.92
C PRO A 136 -4.83 -13.92 -5.09
N LEU A 137 -5.42 -12.74 -4.89
CA LEU A 137 -5.43 -11.64 -5.86
C LEU A 137 -4.60 -10.44 -5.37
N LEU A 138 -4.13 -9.66 -6.34
CA LEU A 138 -3.59 -8.32 -6.12
C LEU A 138 -4.59 -7.27 -6.63
N PRO A 139 -4.64 -6.08 -6.02
CA PRO A 139 -3.87 -5.64 -4.84
C PRO A 139 -4.28 -6.37 -3.54
N SER A 140 -3.36 -6.47 -2.57
CA SER A 140 -3.68 -6.95 -1.22
C SER A 140 -4.26 -5.83 -0.36
N LEU A 141 -5.56 -5.91 -0.05
CA LEU A 141 -6.28 -4.88 0.71
C LEU A 141 -6.72 -5.43 2.06
N GLY A 142 -6.39 -4.74 3.15
CA GLY A 142 -6.77 -5.22 4.47
C GLY A 142 -6.11 -4.52 5.65
N GLY A 143 -5.92 -5.27 6.73
CA GLY A 143 -5.24 -4.81 7.92
C GLY A 143 -4.41 -5.93 8.56
N MET A 144 -3.25 -5.54 9.08
CA MET A 144 -2.30 -6.42 9.73
C MET A 144 -2.11 -6.05 11.19
N ASN A 145 -2.24 -7.04 12.07
CA ASN A 145 -1.88 -6.85 13.47
C ASN A 145 -0.36 -6.76 13.59
N LEU A 146 0.15 -5.61 14.01
CA LEU A 146 1.58 -5.39 14.20
C LEU A 146 1.85 -5.03 15.66
N LYS A 147 2.51 -5.96 16.36
CA LYS A 147 3.03 -5.74 17.71
C LYS A 147 4.48 -6.19 17.76
N PRO A 148 5.33 -5.58 18.61
CA PRO A 148 6.70 -6.03 18.78
C PRO A 148 6.83 -7.52 19.10
N SER A 149 5.88 -8.10 19.85
CA SER A 149 5.84 -9.53 20.21
C SER A 149 5.26 -10.46 19.13
N LYS A 150 4.73 -9.93 18.03
CA LYS A 150 4.02 -10.67 16.98
C LYS A 150 4.53 -10.37 15.58
N GLN A 151 5.80 -10.00 15.45
CA GLN A 151 6.41 -9.63 14.17
C GLN A 151 6.34 -10.74 13.12
N THR A 152 6.33 -12.02 13.54
CA THR A 152 6.29 -13.17 12.63
C THR A 152 5.07 -13.16 11.72
N ILE A 153 3.90 -12.72 12.22
CA ILE A 153 2.67 -12.67 11.41
C ILE A 153 2.83 -11.67 10.27
N PHE A 154 3.29 -10.46 10.59
CA PHE A 154 3.55 -9.43 9.59
C PHE A 154 4.62 -9.90 8.59
N LYS A 155 5.72 -10.49 9.07
CA LYS A 155 6.79 -11.02 8.22
C LYS A 155 6.25 -12.05 7.24
N ASN A 156 5.48 -13.04 7.71
CA ASN A 156 4.91 -14.08 6.85
C ASN A 156 3.99 -13.49 5.78
N GLN A 157 3.14 -12.54 6.15
CA GLN A 157 2.21 -11.91 5.22
C GLN A 157 2.93 -11.03 4.20
N LEU A 158 3.94 -10.27 4.63
CA LEU A 158 4.80 -9.52 3.71
C LEU A 158 5.55 -10.47 2.77
N SER A 159 6.07 -11.60 3.26
CA SER A 159 6.71 -12.62 2.42
C SER A 159 5.77 -13.19 1.35
N LEU A 160 4.52 -13.50 1.71
CA LEU A 160 3.52 -13.94 0.74
C LEU A 160 3.23 -12.87 -0.31
N LEU A 161 3.12 -11.60 0.10
CA LEU A 161 2.91 -10.48 -0.80
C LEU A 161 4.08 -10.34 -1.79
N MET A 162 5.31 -10.37 -1.28
CA MET A 162 6.51 -10.27 -2.11
C MET A 162 6.65 -11.45 -3.08
N GLN A 163 6.27 -12.66 -2.68
CA GLN A 163 6.22 -13.81 -3.58
C GLN A 163 5.20 -13.60 -4.70
N LYS A 164 3.99 -13.15 -4.34
CA LYS A 164 2.91 -12.93 -5.32
C LYS A 164 3.22 -11.82 -6.32
N LEU A 165 3.97 -10.79 -5.90
CA LEU A 165 4.42 -9.71 -6.78
C LEU A 165 5.54 -10.11 -7.74
N ALA A 166 6.27 -11.17 -7.41
CA ALA A 166 7.39 -11.66 -8.22
C ALA A 166 6.95 -12.70 -9.28
N GLU A 167 5.69 -13.15 -9.25
CA GLU A 167 5.05 -13.97 -10.29
C GLU A 167 4.82 -13.17 -11.57
#